data_AF-A0AAN7TLZ0-F1
#
_entry.id   AF-A0AAN7TLZ0-F1
#
_cell.length_a   1.000
_cell.length_b   1.000
_cell.length_c   1.000
_cell.angle_alpha   90.00
_cell.angle_beta   90.00
_cell.angle_gamma   90.00
#
_symmetry.space_group_name_H-M   'P 1'
#
loop_
_entity.id
_entity.type
_entity.pdbx_description
1 polymer ?
#
loop_
_entity_poly.entity_id
_entity_poly.type
_entity_poly.pdbx_seq_one_letter_code
_entity_poly.pdbx_strand_id
1 'polypeptide(L)'
;MADPSLYTFPSPLLGWEGGEPLSKYVRGLEFDRRSTTAAKYKPSTKVPSKQTPTGPNAKSFINPTPTKKSSAYTSFASPITNGTRAGFDAHIYFHQQIPSETTFATELWERIRREFPELRIYKVWDRPIGPHPLAMFEVNIHTPEQFGAFVPWLVIHRGPLSVLVHPNTGDDVRDHTQRATWMGESIPLVVGFLREHVRKQGTQAEGAEEVGVAV
;
A
#
# COMPACT_ATOMS: atom_id res chain seq x y z
N MET A 1 -1.00 -15.40 -11.35
CA MET A 1 -1.07 -13.95 -11.68
C MET A 1 -2.52 -13.62 -12.00
N ALA A 2 -3.04 -12.51 -11.47
CA ALA A 2 -4.40 -12.07 -11.81
C ALA A 2 -4.45 -11.65 -13.29
N ASP A 3 -5.47 -12.09 -14.03
CA ASP A 3 -5.69 -11.70 -15.42
C ASP A 3 -6.05 -10.20 -15.48
N PRO A 4 -5.22 -9.34 -16.11
CA PRO A 4 -5.48 -7.92 -16.20
C PRO A 4 -6.77 -7.58 -16.97
N SER A 5 -7.25 -8.47 -17.85
CA SER A 5 -8.49 -8.26 -18.61
C SER A 5 -9.75 -8.32 -17.74
N LEU A 6 -9.66 -8.91 -16.54
CA LEU A 6 -10.76 -8.97 -15.57
C LEU A 6 -10.95 -7.67 -14.79
N TYR A 7 -10.09 -6.66 -15.01
CA TYR A 7 -10.13 -5.41 -14.27
C TYR A 7 -9.94 -4.22 -15.21
N THR A 8 -10.89 -3.30 -15.21
CA THR A 8 -10.74 -2.00 -15.86
C THR A 8 -10.03 -1.04 -14.91
N PHE A 9 -8.81 -0.64 -15.26
CA PHE A 9 -8.06 0.39 -14.54
C PHE A 9 -7.98 1.66 -15.39
N PRO A 10 -8.01 2.85 -14.77
CA PRO A 10 -7.62 4.06 -15.47
C PRO A 10 -6.16 3.94 -15.94
N SER A 11 -5.83 4.67 -17.01
CA SER A 11 -4.45 4.80 -17.48
C SER A 11 -3.53 5.17 -16.29
N PRO A 12 -2.39 4.50 -16.10
CA PRO A 12 -1.38 4.93 -15.13
C PRO A 12 -0.83 6.33 -15.41
N LEU A 13 -1.05 6.84 -16.62
CA LEU A 13 -0.72 8.20 -17.02
C LEU A 13 -1.86 9.19 -16.81
N LEU A 14 -2.99 8.79 -16.23
CA LEU A 14 -4.11 9.70 -15.95
C LEU A 14 -3.64 10.89 -15.12
N GLY A 15 -3.80 12.10 -15.67
CA GLY A 15 -3.31 13.36 -15.08
C GLY A 15 -1.85 13.69 -15.40
N TRP A 16 -1.16 12.82 -16.13
CA TRP A 16 0.20 12.98 -16.65
C TRP A 16 0.25 12.89 -18.19
N GLU A 17 -0.89 12.77 -18.87
CA GLU A 17 -0.93 12.75 -20.34
C GLU A 17 -0.29 14.01 -20.93
N GLY A 18 0.81 13.84 -21.66
CA GLY A 18 1.57 14.98 -22.21
C GLY A 18 2.22 15.87 -21.15
N GLY A 19 2.18 15.45 -19.88
CA GLY A 19 2.82 16.11 -18.75
C GLY A 19 4.32 16.16 -18.88
N GLU A 20 4.92 17.12 -18.19
CA GLU A 20 6.34 17.38 -18.23
C GLU A 20 7.04 16.73 -17.05
N PRO A 21 8.26 16.19 -17.22
CA PRO A 21 9.02 15.68 -16.09
C PRO A 21 9.20 16.75 -15.01
N LEU A 22 9.31 16.33 -13.75
CA LEU A 22 9.51 17.21 -12.59
C LEU A 22 10.86 17.98 -12.59
N SER A 23 11.55 18.02 -13.72
CA SER A 23 12.83 18.68 -13.98
C SER A 23 12.71 20.06 -14.60
N LYS A 24 11.54 20.45 -15.11
CA LYS A 24 11.34 21.77 -15.75
C LYS A 24 10.39 22.62 -14.94
N TYR A 25 10.86 23.83 -14.59
CA TYR A 25 10.09 24.83 -13.87
C TYR A 25 8.93 25.29 -14.78
N VAL A 26 7.71 24.82 -14.52
CA VAL A 26 6.52 25.34 -15.18
C VAL A 26 5.89 26.34 -14.21
N ARG A 27 6.03 27.63 -14.50
CA ARG A 27 5.36 28.70 -13.77
C ARG A 27 3.89 28.68 -14.19
N GLY A 28 2.99 28.30 -13.28
CA GLY A 28 1.54 28.38 -13.43
C GLY A 28 0.92 27.34 -14.38
N LEU A 29 0.29 26.31 -13.81
CA LEU A 29 -0.71 25.51 -14.53
C LEU A 29 -1.91 25.30 -13.59
N GLU A 30 -3.02 25.96 -13.92
CA GLU A 30 -4.34 25.64 -13.39
C GLU A 30 -4.79 24.28 -13.94
N PHE A 31 -5.37 23.46 -13.06
CA PHE A 31 -5.86 22.12 -13.39
C PHE A 31 -7.31 22.23 -13.89
N ASP A 32 -7.54 22.00 -15.19
CA ASP A 32 -8.88 21.72 -15.71
C ASP A 32 -9.17 20.21 -15.69
N ARG A 33 -10.26 19.82 -15.04
CA ARG A 33 -10.66 18.43 -14.73
C ARG A 33 -11.75 17.92 -15.65
N ARG A 34 -11.60 17.99 -16.97
CA ARG A 34 -12.59 17.42 -17.90
C ARG A 34 -11.96 16.74 -19.10
N SER A 35 -11.63 15.45 -18.98
CA SER A 35 -11.59 14.56 -20.15
C SER A 35 -11.63 13.09 -19.73
N THR A 36 -12.65 12.36 -20.20
CA THR A 36 -12.83 10.92 -20.05
C THR A 36 -12.97 10.29 -21.43
N THR A 37 -11.85 9.97 -22.08
CA THR A 37 -11.85 9.09 -23.25
C THR A 37 -10.59 8.22 -23.25
N ALA A 38 -10.75 6.92 -23.47
CA ALA A 38 -9.65 5.96 -23.63
C ALA A 38 -8.88 6.25 -24.93
N ALA A 39 -7.86 7.11 -24.84
CA ALA A 39 -7.00 7.45 -25.96
C ALA A 39 -5.96 6.34 -26.21
N LYS A 40 -5.77 5.96 -27.48
CA LYS A 40 -4.62 5.14 -27.90
C LYS A 40 -3.34 5.82 -27.40
N TYR A 41 -2.55 5.13 -26.56
CA TYR A 41 -1.31 5.66 -26.01
C TYR A 41 -0.35 6.08 -27.13
N LYS A 42 -0.10 7.38 -27.25
CA LYS A 42 0.92 7.96 -28.12
C LYS A 42 2.10 8.34 -27.22
N PRO A 43 3.30 7.77 -27.38
CA PRO A 43 4.44 8.09 -26.53
C PRO A 43 4.70 9.60 -26.55
N SER A 44 4.80 10.20 -25.37
CA SER A 44 5.17 11.60 -25.23
C SER A 44 6.60 11.79 -25.75
N THR A 45 6.80 12.69 -26.71
CA THR A 45 8.13 13.09 -27.19
C THR A 45 8.95 13.86 -26.14
N LYS A 46 8.38 14.10 -24.95
CA LYS A 46 8.91 14.98 -23.90
C LYS A 46 9.80 14.28 -22.87
N VAL A 47 9.83 12.94 -22.86
CA VAL A 47 10.73 12.17 -21.98
C VAL A 47 11.89 11.65 -22.83
N PRO A 48 13.17 11.81 -22.39
CA PRO A 48 14.30 11.32 -23.17
C PRO A 48 14.21 9.80 -23.40
N SER A 49 14.43 9.37 -24.64
CA SER A 49 14.40 7.95 -25.02
C SER A 49 15.77 7.26 -24.98
N LYS A 50 16.84 8.01 -24.68
CA LYS A 50 18.21 7.48 -24.65
C LYS A 50 18.48 6.72 -23.35
N GLN A 51 19.21 5.62 -23.47
CA GLN A 51 19.70 4.85 -22.32
C GLN A 51 21.19 5.09 -22.10
N THR A 52 21.66 4.87 -20.87
CA THR A 52 23.07 4.87 -20.53
C THR A 52 23.75 3.66 -21.20
N PRO A 53 24.79 3.85 -22.03
CA PRO A 53 25.35 2.76 -22.83
C PRO A 53 26.24 1.80 -22.04
N THR A 54 26.92 2.26 -20.99
CA THR A 54 27.92 1.48 -20.23
C THR A 54 27.95 1.87 -18.75
N GLY A 55 28.70 1.10 -17.94
CA GLY A 55 28.91 1.37 -16.51
C GLY A 55 27.79 0.84 -15.59
N PRO A 56 27.81 1.22 -14.29
CA PRO A 56 26.84 0.73 -13.29
C PRO A 56 25.38 1.05 -13.62
N ASN A 57 25.15 2.05 -14.46
CA ASN A 57 23.82 2.50 -14.90
C ASN A 57 23.45 1.98 -16.30
N ALA A 58 24.24 1.09 -16.90
CA ALA A 58 23.95 0.59 -18.25
C ALA A 58 22.50 0.09 -18.37
N LYS A 59 21.85 0.40 -19.50
CA LYS A 59 20.43 0.10 -19.79
C LYS A 59 19.40 0.95 -19.04
N SER A 60 19.80 1.79 -18.07
CA SER A 60 18.86 2.76 -17.47
C SER A 60 18.53 3.86 -18.48
N PHE A 61 17.28 4.33 -18.48
CA PHE A 61 16.92 5.52 -19.25
C PHE A 61 17.47 6.78 -18.58
N ILE A 62 17.93 7.71 -19.40
CA ILE A 62 18.43 9.00 -18.94
C ILE A 62 17.22 9.86 -18.58
N ASN A 63 16.91 9.95 -17.29
CA ASN A 63 15.92 10.90 -16.79
C ASN A 63 16.52 12.30 -16.69
N PRO A 64 15.74 13.36 -16.95
CA PRO A 64 16.21 14.72 -16.74
C PRO A 64 16.40 14.99 -15.23
N THR A 65 17.37 15.84 -14.88
CA THR A 65 17.68 16.18 -13.49
C THR A 65 16.45 16.81 -12.80
N PRO A 66 15.89 16.22 -11.75
CA PRO A 66 14.67 16.73 -11.12
C PRO A 66 14.92 18.08 -10.43
N THR A 67 13.98 19.02 -10.55
CA THR A 67 14.02 20.30 -9.79
C THR A 67 13.27 20.19 -8.48
N LYS A 68 12.33 19.24 -8.37
CA LYS A 68 11.66 18.86 -7.13
C LYS A 68 11.43 17.36 -7.06
N LYS A 69 11.32 16.82 -5.84
CA LYS A 69 10.90 15.44 -5.60
C LYS A 69 9.38 15.30 -5.82
N SER A 70 8.93 14.07 -6.07
CA SER A 70 7.51 13.73 -6.04
C SER A 70 6.94 13.96 -4.64
N SER A 71 5.67 14.36 -4.53
CA SER A 71 4.95 14.42 -3.24
C SER A 71 4.84 13.06 -2.56
N ALA A 72 5.04 11.97 -3.30
CA ALA A 72 5.09 10.60 -2.78
C ALA A 72 6.22 10.37 -1.75
N TYR A 73 7.24 11.23 -1.73
CA TYR A 73 8.29 11.17 -0.71
C TYR A 73 7.82 11.60 0.68
N THR A 74 6.76 12.41 0.76
CA THR A 74 6.30 13.02 2.02
C THR A 74 4.89 12.60 2.41
N SER A 75 4.10 12.05 1.47
CA SER A 75 2.74 11.58 1.70
C SER A 75 2.45 10.38 0.81
N PHE A 76 1.68 9.41 1.29
CA PHE A 76 1.20 8.32 0.46
C PHE A 76 0.27 8.85 -0.64
N ALA A 77 0.37 8.25 -1.83
CA ALA A 77 -0.46 8.64 -2.97
C ALA A 77 -1.93 8.27 -2.72
N SER A 78 -2.85 9.16 -3.11
CA SER A 78 -4.29 8.88 -3.11
C SER A 78 -4.59 7.58 -3.90
N PRO A 79 -5.48 6.70 -3.42
CA PRO A 79 -6.41 6.88 -2.29
C PRO A 79 -5.89 6.42 -0.93
N ILE A 80 -4.60 6.16 -0.77
CA ILE A 80 -4.04 5.73 0.52
C ILE A 80 -4.21 6.85 1.54
N THR A 81 -4.77 6.52 2.70
CA THR A 81 -4.96 7.50 3.77
C THR A 81 -3.61 7.95 4.35
N ASN A 82 -3.52 9.23 4.69
CA ASN A 82 -2.39 9.80 5.42
C ASN A 82 -2.83 10.24 6.83
N GLY A 83 -4.02 9.79 7.27
CA GLY A 83 -4.63 10.14 8.55
C GLY A 83 -4.32 9.15 9.68
N THR A 84 -5.14 9.20 10.73
CA THR A 84 -4.94 8.42 11.97
C THR A 84 -5.07 6.91 11.80
N ARG A 85 -5.75 6.44 10.74
CA ARG A 85 -5.88 5.02 10.36
C ARG A 85 -4.56 4.40 9.83
N ALA A 86 -3.53 5.23 9.62
CA ALA A 86 -2.27 4.86 8.98
C ALA A 86 -2.44 4.43 7.51
N GLY A 87 -1.41 4.64 6.69
CA GLY A 87 -1.48 4.37 5.26
C GLY A 87 -1.30 2.91 4.89
N PHE A 88 -0.54 2.15 5.68
CA PHE A 88 -0.32 0.72 5.47
C PHE A 88 -0.33 -0.04 6.79
N ASP A 89 -0.75 -1.29 6.72
CA ASP A 89 -0.64 -2.26 7.81
C ASP A 89 0.24 -3.43 7.38
N ALA A 90 1.08 -3.88 8.30
CA ALA A 90 1.88 -5.09 8.17
C ALA A 90 1.39 -6.12 9.20
N HIS A 91 0.91 -7.26 8.71
CA HIS A 91 0.50 -8.40 9.53
C HIS A 91 1.57 -9.49 9.43
N ILE A 92 2.25 -9.77 10.54
CA ILE A 92 3.30 -10.77 10.62
C ILE A 92 2.68 -12.05 11.19
N TYR A 93 2.70 -13.13 10.41
CA TYR A 93 2.05 -14.39 10.76
C TYR A 93 3.03 -15.43 11.29
N PHE A 94 2.53 -16.28 12.16
CA PHE A 94 3.23 -17.46 12.66
C PHE A 94 2.23 -18.58 12.96
N HIS A 95 2.69 -19.83 12.89
CA HIS A 95 1.89 -20.97 13.32
C HIS A 95 1.94 -21.12 14.84
N GLN A 96 0.82 -20.84 15.51
CA GLN A 96 0.67 -20.93 16.97
C GLN A 96 0.90 -22.33 17.55
N GLN A 97 0.85 -23.38 16.72
CA GLN A 97 1.12 -24.76 17.13
C GLN A 97 2.61 -25.12 17.05
N ILE A 98 3.46 -24.26 16.49
CA ILE A 98 4.89 -24.46 16.37
C ILE A 98 5.58 -23.56 17.41
N PRO A 99 6.10 -24.12 18.52
CA PRO A 99 6.67 -23.31 19.60
C PRO A 99 7.82 -22.41 19.15
N SER A 100 8.68 -22.88 18.24
CA SER A 100 9.79 -22.09 17.72
C SER A 100 9.34 -20.86 16.93
N GLU A 101 8.25 -20.95 16.16
CA GLU A 101 7.70 -19.79 15.47
C GLU A 101 7.03 -18.81 16.43
N THR A 102 6.34 -19.31 17.45
CA THR A 102 5.71 -18.45 18.47
C THR A 102 6.76 -17.66 19.26
N THR A 103 7.84 -18.33 19.68
CA THR A 103 8.98 -17.67 20.33
C THR A 103 9.60 -16.63 19.40
N PHE A 104 9.95 -17.02 18.18
CA PHE A 104 10.58 -16.11 17.21
C PHE A 104 9.69 -14.89 16.88
N ALA A 105 8.39 -15.10 16.70
CA ALA A 105 7.44 -14.02 16.44
C ALA A 105 7.34 -13.03 17.62
N THR A 106 7.38 -13.55 18.84
CA THR A 106 7.31 -12.72 20.06
C THR A 106 8.61 -11.92 20.27
N GLU A 107 9.75 -12.53 20.02
CA GLU A 107 11.07 -11.86 20.07
C GLU A 107 11.19 -10.80 18.96
N LEU A 108 10.72 -11.12 17.74
CA LEU A 108 10.67 -10.16 16.64
C LEU A 108 9.73 -8.99 16.97
N TRP A 109 8.54 -9.27 17.51
CA TRP A 109 7.61 -8.25 17.98
C TRP A 109 8.25 -7.32 19.01
N GLU A 110 8.96 -7.88 20.00
CA GLU A 110 9.68 -7.09 21.00
C GLU A 110 10.79 -6.25 20.36
N ARG A 111 11.58 -6.83 19.45
CA ARG A 111 12.63 -6.12 18.75
C ARG A 111 12.08 -4.95 17.94
N ILE A 112 10.99 -5.13 17.21
CA ILE A 112 10.33 -4.06 16.45
C ILE A 112 9.95 -2.91 17.39
N ARG A 113 9.41 -3.21 18.58
CA ARG A 113 9.06 -2.18 19.58
C ARG A 113 10.26 -1.43 20.15
N ARG A 114 11.42 -2.07 20.21
CA ARG A 114 12.68 -1.45 20.67
C ARG A 114 13.36 -0.62 19.57
N GLU A 115 13.30 -1.10 18.33
CA GLU A 115 14.01 -0.50 17.19
C GLU A 115 13.18 0.59 16.47
N PHE A 116 11.86 0.47 16.50
CA PHE A 116 10.91 1.42 15.90
C PHE A 116 9.82 1.85 16.89
N PRO A 117 10.18 2.49 18.02
CA PRO A 117 9.21 2.92 19.02
C PRO A 117 8.17 3.93 18.50
N GLU A 118 8.44 4.58 17.36
CA GLU A 118 7.54 5.51 16.67
C GLU A 118 6.44 4.85 15.84
N LEU A 119 6.54 3.54 15.56
CA LEU A 119 5.48 2.80 14.88
C LEU A 119 4.37 2.41 15.86
N ARG A 120 3.14 2.37 15.36
CA ARG A 120 2.02 1.84 16.16
C ARG A 120 2.02 0.32 16.03
N ILE A 121 2.34 -0.36 17.12
CA ILE A 121 2.50 -1.81 17.16
C ILE A 121 1.44 -2.39 18.09
N TYR A 122 0.65 -3.35 17.60
CA TYR A 122 -0.42 -3.97 18.37
C TYR A 122 0.07 -5.21 19.12
N LYS A 123 -0.75 -5.69 20.05
CA LYS A 123 -0.46 -6.93 20.78
C LYS A 123 -0.36 -8.12 19.83
N VAL A 124 0.33 -9.16 20.28
CA VAL A 124 0.32 -10.47 19.63
C VAL A 124 -1.04 -11.14 19.84
N TRP A 125 -1.62 -11.65 18.75
CA TRP A 125 -2.76 -12.55 18.79
C TRP A 125 -2.26 -13.98 18.57
N ASP A 126 -2.48 -14.84 19.56
CA ASP A 126 -2.12 -16.26 19.58
C ASP A 126 -3.12 -17.17 18.85
N ARG A 127 -4.07 -16.56 18.12
CA ARG A 127 -5.17 -17.23 17.43
C ARG A 127 -5.65 -16.42 16.22
N PRO A 128 -6.40 -17.04 15.30
CA PRO A 128 -7.03 -16.34 14.19
C PRO A 128 -7.96 -15.20 14.66
N ILE A 129 -7.96 -14.10 13.90
CA ILE A 129 -8.80 -12.91 14.17
C ILE A 129 -9.19 -12.26 12.84
N GLY A 130 -10.47 -11.91 12.65
CA GLY A 130 -10.93 -11.27 11.41
C GLY A 130 -10.60 -12.08 10.15
N PRO A 131 -10.01 -11.49 9.08
CA PRO A 131 -9.64 -12.21 7.88
C PRO A 131 -8.36 -13.05 8.01
N HIS A 132 -7.68 -12.99 9.16
CA HIS A 132 -6.36 -13.56 9.40
C HIS A 132 -6.50 -15.00 9.94
N PRO A 133 -6.11 -16.03 9.16
CA PRO A 133 -6.38 -17.44 9.50
C PRO A 133 -5.34 -18.08 10.44
N LEU A 134 -4.22 -17.39 10.70
CA LEU A 134 -3.17 -17.80 11.63
C LEU A 134 -3.02 -16.76 12.74
N ALA A 135 -2.28 -17.12 13.79
CA ALA A 135 -1.79 -16.17 14.77
C ALA A 135 -0.91 -15.09 14.11
N MET A 136 -1.01 -13.86 14.59
CA MET A 136 -0.31 -12.72 14.01
C MET A 136 -0.14 -11.56 14.99
N PHE A 137 0.66 -10.58 14.59
CA PHE A 137 0.59 -9.23 15.14
C PHE A 137 0.62 -8.19 14.02
N GLU A 138 0.10 -7.00 14.33
CA GLU A 138 -0.07 -5.90 13.38
C GLU A 138 0.86 -4.74 13.73
N VAL A 139 1.43 -4.11 12.69
CA VAL A 139 2.19 -2.86 12.77
C VAL A 139 1.61 -1.87 11.75
N ASN A 140 1.18 -0.70 12.21
CA ASN A 140 0.72 0.36 11.32
C ASN A 140 1.87 1.29 10.91
N ILE A 141 1.85 1.69 9.64
CA ILE A 141 2.84 2.56 8.99
C ILE A 141 2.13 3.82 8.49
N HIS A 142 2.50 4.98 9.03
CA HIS A 142 1.80 6.24 8.82
C HIS A 142 2.39 7.11 7.73
N THR A 143 3.70 6.97 7.43
CA THR A 143 4.38 7.82 6.45
C THR A 143 5.19 7.01 5.43
N PRO A 144 5.45 7.57 4.24
CA PRO A 144 6.36 6.95 3.26
C PRO A 144 7.77 6.72 3.80
N GLU A 145 8.25 7.57 4.71
CA GLU A 145 9.54 7.41 5.38
C GLU A 145 9.54 6.17 6.28
N GLN A 146 8.52 6.00 7.12
CA GLN A 146 8.34 4.80 7.93
C GLN A 146 8.26 3.54 7.06
N PHE A 147 7.51 3.60 5.94
CA PHE A 147 7.44 2.48 5.00
C PHE A 147 8.82 2.15 4.41
N GLY A 148 9.55 3.17 3.95
CA GLY A 148 10.88 3.04 3.37
C GLY A 148 11.93 2.53 4.35
N ALA A 149 11.77 2.75 5.66
CA ALA A 149 12.66 2.23 6.69
C ALA A 149 12.25 0.81 7.13
N PHE A 150 10.99 0.63 7.51
CA PHE A 150 10.51 -0.59 8.17
C PHE A 150 10.37 -1.77 7.21
N VAL A 151 9.86 -1.55 5.99
CA VAL A 151 9.61 -2.65 5.04
C VAL A 151 10.92 -3.32 4.60
N PRO A 152 11.99 -2.60 4.19
CA PRO A 152 13.28 -3.23 3.91
C PRO A 152 13.91 -3.87 5.14
N TRP A 153 13.74 -3.28 6.32
CA TRP A 153 14.22 -3.87 7.56
C TRP A 153 13.54 -5.23 7.83
N LEU A 154 12.22 -5.33 7.62
CA LEU A 154 11.47 -6.58 7.76
C LEU A 154 11.94 -7.64 6.76
N VAL A 155 12.26 -7.25 5.52
CA VAL A 155 12.80 -8.19 4.51
C VAL A 155 14.02 -8.94 5.03
N ILE A 156 14.86 -8.29 5.83
CA ILE A 156 16.08 -8.88 6.40
C ILE A 156 15.79 -9.63 7.70
N HIS A 157 14.90 -9.11 8.56
CA HIS A 157 14.79 -9.57 9.96
C HIS A 157 13.59 -10.47 10.27
N ARG A 158 12.62 -10.60 9.37
CA ARG A 158 11.41 -11.41 9.61
C ARG A 158 11.64 -12.92 9.72
N GLY A 159 12.86 -13.39 9.46
CA GLY A 159 13.18 -14.82 9.43
C GLY A 159 12.24 -15.60 8.51
N PRO A 160 11.68 -16.74 8.95
CA PRO A 160 10.77 -17.55 8.13
C PRO A 160 9.34 -16.98 8.04
N LEU A 161 8.98 -16.00 8.89
CA LEU A 161 7.58 -15.59 9.05
C LEU A 161 7.03 -14.87 7.82
N SER A 162 5.82 -15.26 7.39
CA SER A 162 5.11 -14.58 6.31
C SER A 162 4.56 -13.23 6.77
N VAL A 163 4.62 -12.23 5.89
CA VAL A 163 4.11 -10.88 6.17
C VAL A 163 3.18 -10.42 5.07
N LEU A 164 1.95 -10.06 5.44
CA LEU A 164 1.02 -9.32 4.57
C LEU A 164 1.22 -7.83 4.81
N VAL A 165 1.54 -7.09 3.76
CA VAL A 165 1.54 -5.63 3.77
C VAL A 165 0.44 -5.15 2.83
N HIS A 166 -0.52 -4.38 3.34
CA HIS A 166 -1.59 -3.81 2.52
C HIS A 166 -1.81 -2.33 2.80
N PRO A 167 -2.26 -1.54 1.80
CA PRO A 167 -2.62 -0.15 2.03
C PRO A 167 -3.97 -0.04 2.76
N ASN A 168 -4.26 1.16 3.28
CA ASN A 168 -5.57 1.55 3.77
C ASN A 168 -6.15 2.64 2.87
N THR A 169 -7.13 2.27 2.05
CA THR A 169 -7.77 3.17 1.06
C THR A 169 -9.27 3.37 1.28
N GLY A 170 -9.86 2.59 2.20
CA GLY A 170 -11.30 2.51 2.43
C GLY A 170 -11.99 1.37 1.67
N ASP A 171 -11.27 0.63 0.81
CA ASP A 171 -11.76 -0.59 0.15
C ASP A 171 -11.05 -1.81 0.75
N ASP A 172 -11.48 -2.21 1.96
CA ASP A 172 -10.81 -3.22 2.77
C ASP A 172 -10.65 -4.55 2.03
N VAL A 173 -11.65 -4.96 1.24
CA VAL A 173 -11.60 -6.21 0.47
C VAL A 173 -10.49 -6.13 -0.58
N ARG A 174 -10.41 -5.03 -1.33
CA ARG A 174 -9.39 -4.87 -2.37
C ARG A 174 -8.01 -4.64 -1.79
N ASP A 175 -7.94 -3.94 -0.67
CA ASP A 175 -6.71 -3.66 0.07
C ASP A 175 -6.04 -4.97 0.52
N HIS A 176 -6.81 -5.88 1.14
CA HIS A 176 -6.29 -7.17 1.60
C HIS A 176 -6.09 -8.22 0.50
N THR A 177 -6.53 -7.96 -0.74
CA THR A 177 -6.45 -8.93 -1.85
C THR A 177 -5.61 -8.44 -3.01
N GLN A 178 -6.13 -7.52 -3.81
CA GLN A 178 -5.50 -7.07 -5.06
C GLN A 178 -4.34 -6.10 -4.82
N ARG A 179 -4.37 -5.34 -3.72
CA ARG A 179 -3.33 -4.38 -3.34
C ARG A 179 -2.39 -4.90 -2.26
N ALA A 180 -2.57 -6.16 -1.85
CA ALA A 180 -1.72 -6.84 -0.91
C ALA A 180 -0.34 -7.12 -1.51
N THR A 181 0.69 -6.90 -0.72
CA THR A 181 2.07 -7.31 -0.98
C THR A 181 2.47 -8.35 0.06
N TRP A 182 3.10 -9.44 -0.36
CA TRP A 182 3.54 -10.51 0.54
C TRP A 182 5.05 -10.59 0.61
N MET A 183 5.57 -10.80 1.81
CA MET A 183 6.94 -11.27 2.04
C MET A 183 6.89 -12.70 2.57
N GLY A 184 7.65 -13.61 1.96
CA GLY A 184 7.55 -15.05 2.26
C GLY A 184 6.38 -15.69 1.52
N GLU A 185 5.85 -16.78 2.06
CA GLU A 185 4.73 -17.49 1.45
C GLU A 185 3.41 -16.76 1.72
N SER A 186 2.60 -16.54 0.69
CA SER A 186 1.30 -15.89 0.85
C SER A 186 0.31 -16.83 1.54
N ILE A 187 -0.40 -16.33 2.55
CA ILE A 187 -1.41 -17.10 3.28
C ILE A 187 -2.81 -16.75 2.73
N PRO A 188 -3.64 -17.74 2.33
CA PRO A 188 -5.01 -17.49 1.90
C PRO A 188 -5.87 -16.87 3.01
N LEU A 189 -6.28 -15.62 2.84
CA LEU A 189 -7.11 -14.90 3.83
C LEU A 189 -8.58 -15.32 3.77
N VAL A 190 -9.28 -15.17 4.90
CA VAL A 190 -10.72 -15.42 4.99
C VAL A 190 -11.50 -14.17 4.59
N VAL A 191 -11.47 -13.85 3.29
CA VAL A 191 -12.04 -12.61 2.70
C VAL A 191 -13.56 -12.45 2.95
N GLY A 192 -14.27 -13.56 3.23
CA GLY A 192 -15.68 -13.52 3.60
C GLY A 192 -15.99 -12.59 4.78
N PHE A 193 -15.11 -12.55 5.79
CA PHE A 193 -15.26 -11.66 6.94
C PHE A 193 -15.23 -10.18 6.54
N LEU A 194 -14.34 -9.80 5.61
CA LEU A 194 -14.24 -8.42 5.13
C LEU A 194 -15.50 -8.01 4.39
N ARG A 195 -16.01 -8.87 3.50
CA ARG A 195 -17.24 -8.60 2.75
C ARG A 195 -18.45 -8.43 3.66
N GLU A 196 -18.56 -9.27 4.70
CA GLU A 196 -19.64 -9.15 5.68
C GLU A 196 -19.53 -7.86 6.50
N HIS A 197 -18.32 -7.48 6.92
CA HIS A 197 -18.09 -6.26 7.67
C HIS A 197 -18.46 -5.01 6.86
N VAL A 198 -18.00 -4.93 5.60
CA VAL A 198 -18.36 -3.85 4.68
C VAL A 198 -19.88 -3.76 4.49
N ARG A 199 -20.55 -4.90 4.27
CA ARG A 199 -22.02 -4.95 4.13
C ARG A 199 -22.73 -4.40 5.38
N LYS A 200 -22.31 -4.82 6.58
CA LYS A 200 -22.92 -4.39 7.85
C LYS A 200 -22.74 -2.89 8.08
N GLN A 201 -21.56 -2.34 7.80
CA GLN A 201 -21.30 -0.90 7.92
C GLN A 201 -22.16 -0.08 6.94
N GLY A 202 -22.34 -0.55 5.70
CA GLY A 202 -23.23 0.10 4.73
C GLY A 202 -24.68 0.18 5.22
N THR A 203 -25.25 -0.94 5.69
CA THR A 203 -26.61 -0.95 6.25
C THR A 203 -26.79 -0.09 7.49
N GLN A 204 -25.75 0.07 8.33
CA GLN A 204 -25.84 0.94 9.52
C GLN A 204 -25.74 2.42 9.17
N ALA A 205 -24.97 2.78 8.14
CA ALA A 205 -24.89 4.16 7.64
C ALA A 205 -26.21 4.60 7.00
N GLU A 206 -26.83 3.75 6.17
CA GLU A 206 -28.14 4.00 5.55
C GLU A 206 -29.25 4.14 6.61
N GLY A 207 -29.25 3.28 7.64
CA GLY A 207 -30.21 3.36 8.74
C GLY A 207 -30.01 4.58 9.66
N ALA A 208 -28.79 5.13 9.77
CA ALA A 208 -28.53 6.35 10.52
C ALA A 208 -28.96 7.61 9.75
N GLU A 209 -28.88 7.58 8.41
CA GLU A 209 -29.32 8.66 7.53
C GLU A 209 -30.86 8.76 7.48
N GLU A 210 -31.58 7.62 7.51
CA GLU A 210 -33.06 7.62 7.61
C GLU A 210 -33.59 8.14 8.96
N VAL A 211 -32.86 7.94 10.06
CA VAL A 211 -33.29 8.38 11.40
C VAL A 211 -32.96 9.87 11.64
N GLY A 212 -31.99 10.43 10.93
CA GLY A 212 -31.60 11.85 11.04
C GLY A 212 -32.48 12.87 10.31
N VAL A 213 -33.51 12.41 9.59
CA VAL A 213 -34.47 13.28 8.86
C VAL A 213 -35.80 13.44 9.62
N ALA A 214 -35.96 12.79 10.78
CA ALA A 214 -37.08 13.00 11.67
C ALA A 214 -36.65 13.77 12.94
N VAL A 215 -37.27 14.95 13.11
CA VAL A 215 -37.30 15.89 14.24
C VAL A 215 -36.27 17.02 14.23
#